data_AF-A0A6J1JDJ2-F1
#
_entry.id   AF-A0A6J1JDJ2-F1
#
_cell.length_a   1.000
_cell.length_b   1.000
_cell.length_c   1.000
_cell.angle_alpha   90.00
_cell.angle_beta   90.00
_cell.angle_gamma   90.00
#
_symmetry.space_group_name_H-M   'P 1'
#
loop_
_entity.id
_entity.type
_entity.pdbx_description
1 polymer ?
#
loop_
_entity_poly.entity_id
_entity_poly.type
_entity_poly.pdbx_seq_one_letter_code
_entity_poly.pdbx_strand_id
1 'polypeptide(L)'
;MAFTVRGLKVPPNSASLEEARNRVFDFFRSACRSLPAIMNIYNLDDVTTISHIRSTIASEIRKNSHVTDPKVIDMLLFKGMEELGNITEHAKQRHHIIGQYVVGREGLVQDVGSKDQGISNFLKNFYKSNYF
;
A
#
# COMPACT_ATOMS: atom_id res chain seq x y z
N MET A 1 -7.60 14.56 24.35
CA MET A 1 -8.21 15.47 23.35
C MET A 1 -9.35 14.72 22.68
N ALA A 2 -10.59 15.01 23.07
CA ALA A 2 -11.76 14.31 22.58
C ALA A 2 -11.99 14.64 21.10
N PHE A 3 -12.05 13.61 20.24
CA PHE A 3 -12.56 13.75 18.88
C PHE A 3 -14.02 14.20 18.98
N THR A 4 -14.25 15.48 18.75
CA THR A 4 -15.60 16.03 18.60
C THR A 4 -16.25 15.31 17.42
N VAL A 5 -17.27 14.51 17.71
CA VAL A 5 -18.09 13.77 16.76
C VAL A 5 -18.90 14.78 15.93
N ARG A 6 -18.25 15.40 14.94
CA ARG A 6 -18.95 16.15 13.89
C ARG A 6 -19.53 15.13 12.93
N GLY A 7 -20.82 14.82 13.11
CA GLY A 7 -21.72 14.22 12.13
C GLY A 7 -21.14 13.08 11.29
N LEU A 8 -21.35 11.84 11.73
CA LEU A 8 -21.11 10.61 10.96
C LEU A 8 -22.08 10.51 9.76
N LYS A 9 -22.07 11.48 8.85
CA LYS A 9 -22.57 11.25 7.50
C LYS A 9 -21.42 10.66 6.72
N VAL A 10 -21.60 9.40 6.31
CA VAL A 10 -20.73 8.77 5.33
C VAL A 10 -20.63 9.74 4.15
N PRO A 11 -19.42 10.18 3.78
CA PRO A 11 -19.26 11.08 2.63
C PRO A 11 -19.97 10.46 1.43
N PRO A 12 -20.73 11.25 0.65
CA PRO A 12 -21.35 10.70 -0.56
C PRO A 12 -20.25 10.18 -1.49
N ASN A 13 -20.56 9.09 -2.18
CA ASN A 13 -19.71 8.59 -3.26
C ASN A 13 -19.48 9.71 -4.28
N SER A 14 -18.29 9.73 -4.85
CA SER A 14 -17.85 10.65 -5.88
C SER A 14 -18.84 10.63 -7.04
N ALA A 15 -19.31 11.81 -7.43
CA ALA A 15 -20.27 11.96 -8.52
C ALA A 15 -19.59 11.82 -9.90
N SER A 16 -18.28 12.06 -9.96
CA SER A 16 -17.47 11.99 -11.18
C SER A 16 -16.11 11.35 -10.93
N LEU A 17 -15.46 10.92 -12.02
CA LEU A 17 -14.10 10.40 -11.98
C LEU A 17 -13.08 11.46 -11.54
N GLU A 18 -13.32 12.72 -11.89
CA GLU A 18 -12.46 13.84 -11.50
C GLU A 18 -12.51 14.07 -9.98
N GLU A 19 -13.69 14.00 -9.37
CA GLU A 19 -13.84 14.09 -7.92
C GLU A 19 -13.11 12.93 -7.22
N ALA A 20 -13.31 11.70 -7.70
CA ALA A 20 -12.64 10.52 -7.17
C ALA A 20 -11.11 10.66 -7.27
N ARG A 21 -10.60 11.16 -8.40
CA ARG A 21 -9.17 11.39 -8.62
C ARG A 21 -8.60 12.43 -7.64
N ASN A 22 -9.33 13.51 -7.38
CA ASN A 22 -8.92 14.52 -6.40
C ASN A 22 -8.83 13.92 -4.99
N ARG A 23 -9.83 13.13 -4.59
CA ARG A 23 -9.81 12.41 -3.30
C ARG A 23 -8.62 11.46 -3.19
N VAL A 24 -8.26 10.74 -4.27
CA VAL A 24 -7.06 9.88 -4.30
C VAL A 24 -5.78 10.68 -4.05
N PHE A 25 -5.66 11.87 -4.64
CA PHE A 25 -4.49 12.73 -4.38
C PHE A 25 -4.45 13.27 -2.95
N ASP A 26 -5.59 13.60 -2.37
CA ASP A 26 -5.67 14.05 -0.98
C ASP A 26 -5.32 12.93 0.00
N PHE A 27 -5.79 11.71 -0.27
CA PHE A 27 -5.37 10.52 0.44
C PHE A 27 -3.85 10.32 0.34
N PHE A 28 -3.28 10.36 -0.87
CA PHE A 28 -1.84 10.19 -1.07
C PHE A 28 -1.01 11.23 -0.29
N ARG A 29 -1.44 12.50 -0.30
CA ARG A 29 -0.79 13.57 0.49
C ARG A 29 -0.91 13.31 1.99
N SER A 30 -2.08 12.89 2.46
CA SER A 30 -2.31 12.56 3.87
C SER A 30 -1.40 11.42 4.33
N ALA A 31 -1.35 10.33 3.55
CA ALA A 31 -0.47 9.19 3.81
C ALA A 31 1.01 9.61 3.83
N CYS A 32 1.46 10.44 2.87
CA CYS A 32 2.84 10.92 2.85
C CYS A 32 3.21 11.76 4.08
N ARG A 33 2.26 12.52 4.63
CA ARG A 33 2.48 13.36 5.81
C ARG A 33 2.50 12.55 7.11
N SER A 34 1.85 11.40 7.17
CA SER A 34 1.90 10.52 8.34
C SER A 34 3.14 9.63 8.38
N LEU A 35 3.86 9.46 7.26
CA LEU A 35 5.06 8.61 7.19
C LEU A 35 6.11 8.89 8.27
N PRO A 36 6.50 10.15 8.60
CA PRO A 36 7.48 10.39 9.66
C PRO A 36 7.04 9.83 11.01
N ALA A 37 5.74 9.93 11.34
CA ALA A 37 5.20 9.34 12.56
C ALA A 37 5.25 7.80 12.49
N ILE A 38 4.83 7.21 11.37
CA ILE A 38 4.85 5.76 11.15
C ILE A 38 6.27 5.18 11.27
N MET A 39 7.29 5.86 10.73
CA MET A 39 8.70 5.46 10.86
C MET A 39 9.12 5.35 12.33
N ASN A 40 8.80 6.36 13.14
CA ASN A 40 9.12 6.39 14.57
C ASN A 40 8.33 5.33 15.36
N ILE A 41 7.03 5.24 15.11
CA ILE A 41 6.08 4.32 15.74
C ILE A 41 6.52 2.86 15.61
N TYR A 42 7.02 2.50 14.43
CA TYR A 42 7.44 1.13 14.12
C TYR A 42 8.96 0.95 14.10
N ASN A 43 9.77 1.97 14.40
CA ASN A 43 11.24 1.98 14.33
C ASN A 43 11.85 1.59 12.97
N LEU A 44 11.26 2.02 11.84
CA LEU A 44 11.55 1.46 10.51
C LEU A 44 12.85 1.95 9.83
N ASP A 45 13.60 2.85 10.46
CA ASP A 45 14.78 3.50 9.87
C ASP A 45 15.93 2.53 9.52
N ASP A 46 15.96 1.36 10.16
CA ASP A 46 16.95 0.31 9.92
C ASP A 46 16.63 -0.57 8.69
N VAL A 47 15.38 -0.58 8.22
CA VAL A 47 14.93 -1.48 7.13
C VAL A 47 14.53 -0.71 5.87
N THR A 48 14.08 0.55 6.00
CA THR A 48 13.57 1.29 4.86
C THR A 48 13.73 2.81 5.01
N THR A 49 13.39 3.54 3.96
CA THR A 49 13.39 5.00 3.95
C THR A 49 12.00 5.55 3.66
N ILE A 50 11.70 6.77 4.13
CA ILE A 50 10.45 7.46 3.82
C ILE A 50 10.21 7.54 2.30
N SER A 51 11.28 7.75 1.52
CA SER A 51 11.20 7.79 0.06
C SER A 51 10.78 6.45 -0.54
N HIS A 52 11.27 5.34 0.00
CA HIS A 52 10.88 4.00 -0.42
C HIS A 52 9.40 3.75 -0.12
N ILE A 53 8.93 3.99 1.11
CA ILE A 53 7.51 3.79 1.46
C ILE A 53 6.59 4.69 0.61
N ARG A 54 7.00 5.94 0.34
CA ARG A 54 6.26 6.84 -0.55
C ARG A 54 6.11 6.24 -1.96
N SER A 55 7.18 5.68 -2.50
CA SER A 55 7.16 4.99 -3.79
C SER A 55 6.26 3.75 -3.76
N THR A 56 6.27 2.97 -2.68
CA THR A 56 5.38 1.82 -2.50
C THR A 56 3.91 2.26 -2.50
N ILE A 57 3.53 3.27 -1.72
CA ILE A 57 2.15 3.80 -1.70
C ILE A 57 1.73 4.25 -3.10
N ALA A 58 2.62 4.97 -3.80
CA ALA A 58 2.34 5.43 -5.16
C ALA A 58 2.23 4.26 -6.16
N SER A 59 2.97 3.17 -5.96
CA SER A 59 2.85 1.93 -6.74
C SER A 59 1.50 1.25 -6.49
N GLU A 60 1.07 1.10 -5.24
CA GLU A 60 -0.24 0.53 -4.89
C GLU A 60 -1.41 1.30 -5.50
N ILE A 61 -1.35 2.64 -5.48
CA ILE A 61 -2.37 3.47 -6.16
C ILE A 61 -2.35 3.22 -7.67
N ARG A 62 -1.16 3.18 -8.29
CA ARG A 62 -1.03 2.96 -9.74
C ARG A 62 -1.43 1.56 -10.20
N LYS A 63 -1.30 0.52 -9.37
CA LYS A 63 -1.80 -0.83 -9.69
C LYS A 63 -3.28 -0.83 -10.05
N ASN A 64 -4.06 0.06 -9.43
CA ASN A 64 -5.50 0.20 -9.66
C ASN A 64 -5.85 1.34 -10.64
N SER A 65 -4.88 1.90 -11.37
CA SER A 65 -5.09 3.03 -12.29
C SER A 65 -6.00 2.72 -13.49
N HIS A 66 -6.22 1.44 -13.79
CA HIS A 66 -7.10 0.96 -14.85
C HIS A 66 -8.59 1.03 -14.47
N VAL A 67 -8.92 1.25 -13.19
CA VAL A 67 -10.29 1.34 -12.71
C VAL A 67 -10.91 2.66 -13.14
N THR A 68 -12.05 2.61 -13.83
CA THR A 68 -12.76 3.78 -14.35
C THR A 68 -14.06 4.09 -13.61
N ASP A 69 -14.61 3.15 -12.82
CA ASP A 69 -15.82 3.38 -12.04
C ASP A 69 -15.50 4.19 -10.76
N PRO A 70 -16.04 5.42 -10.62
CA PRO A 70 -15.81 6.26 -9.45
C PRO A 70 -16.18 5.59 -8.12
N LYS A 71 -17.23 4.75 -8.10
CA LYS A 71 -17.67 4.07 -6.88
C LYS A 71 -16.67 3.00 -6.44
N VAL A 72 -16.06 2.31 -7.39
CA VAL A 72 -14.99 1.33 -7.12
C VAL A 72 -13.74 2.05 -6.61
N ILE A 73 -13.40 3.20 -7.20
CA ILE A 73 -12.30 4.05 -6.73
C ILE A 73 -12.54 4.49 -5.28
N ASP A 74 -13.74 4.96 -4.94
CA ASP A 74 -14.08 5.34 -3.56
C ASP A 74 -13.98 4.17 -2.60
N MET A 75 -14.41 2.97 -2.99
CA MET A 75 -14.28 1.78 -2.15
C MET A 75 -12.81 1.41 -1.92
N LEU A 76 -11.96 1.50 -2.95
CA LEU A 76 -10.52 1.28 -2.81
C LEU A 76 -9.87 2.35 -1.92
N LEU A 77 -10.29 3.61 -2.07
CA LEU A 77 -9.85 4.71 -1.23
C LEU A 77 -10.24 4.49 0.23
N PHE A 78 -11.47 4.04 0.49
CA PHE A 78 -11.94 3.68 1.82
C PHE A 78 -11.06 2.60 2.46
N LYS A 79 -10.79 1.51 1.74
CA LYS A 79 -9.87 0.45 2.21
C LYS A 79 -8.47 0.99 2.49
N GLY A 80 -7.97 1.92 1.64
CA GLY A 80 -6.68 2.57 1.84
C GLY A 80 -6.65 3.47 3.08
N MET A 81 -7.74 4.19 3.36
CA MET A 81 -7.87 5.02 4.57
C MET A 81 -7.97 4.17 5.83
N GLU A 82 -8.73 3.07 5.80
CA GLU A 82 -8.82 2.11 6.90
C GLU A 82 -7.45 1.48 7.20
N GLU A 83 -6.74 1.05 6.15
CA GLU A 83 -5.39 0.51 6.26
C GLU A 83 -4.43 1.54 6.88
N LEU A 84 -4.44 2.79 6.40
CA LEU A 84 -3.62 3.86 6.96
C LEU A 84 -3.98 4.12 8.44
N GLY A 85 -5.27 4.12 8.78
CA GLY A 85 -5.78 4.27 10.14
C GLY A 85 -5.22 3.18 11.06
N ASN A 86 -5.34 1.91 10.66
CA ASN A 86 -4.83 0.76 11.40
C ASN A 86 -3.31 0.85 11.66
N ILE A 87 -2.56 1.43 10.72
CA ILE A 87 -1.10 1.65 10.87
C ILE A 87 -0.85 2.82 11.83
N THR A 88 -1.54 3.95 11.65
CA THR A 88 -1.33 5.15 12.49
C THR A 88 -1.77 4.97 13.94
N GLU A 89 -2.80 4.15 14.17
CA GLU A 89 -3.35 3.84 15.50
C GLU A 89 -2.63 2.65 16.17
N HIS A 90 -1.57 2.11 15.55
CA HIS A 90 -0.86 0.91 16.02
C HIS A 90 -1.74 -0.34 16.16
N ALA A 91 -2.83 -0.46 15.40
CA ALA A 91 -3.61 -1.70 15.35
C ALA A 91 -2.85 -2.83 14.62
N LYS A 92 -1.87 -2.50 13.78
CA LYS A 92 -0.92 -3.45 13.17
C LYS A 92 0.42 -3.49 13.89
N GLN A 93 1.12 -4.62 13.76
CA GLN A 93 2.49 -4.80 14.26
C GLN A 93 3.56 -4.54 13.19
N ARG A 94 4.78 -4.17 13.62
CA ARG A 94 5.96 -3.85 12.77
C ARG A 94 6.17 -4.85 11.63
N HIS A 95 6.10 -6.15 11.91
CA HIS A 95 6.40 -7.19 10.92
C HIS A 95 5.38 -7.22 9.77
N HIS A 96 4.12 -6.81 9.99
CA HIS A 96 3.14 -6.67 8.92
C HIS A 96 3.55 -5.57 7.94
N ILE A 97 4.04 -4.44 8.48
CA ILE A 97 4.46 -3.29 7.66
C ILE A 97 5.66 -3.68 6.80
N ILE A 98 6.66 -4.32 7.41
CA ILE A 98 7.87 -4.76 6.72
C ILE A 98 7.53 -5.77 5.63
N GLY A 99 6.78 -6.83 5.97
CA GLY A 99 6.44 -7.88 5.02
C GLY A 99 5.62 -7.35 3.84
N GLN A 100 4.64 -6.49 4.11
CA GLN A 100 3.68 -6.05 3.09
C GLN A 100 4.19 -4.87 2.24
N TYR A 101 4.86 -3.89 2.85
CA TYR A 101 5.15 -2.60 2.19
C TYR A 101 6.64 -2.31 1.97
N VAL A 102 7.54 -3.06 2.60
CA VAL A 102 9.00 -2.88 2.42
C VAL A 102 9.58 -4.00 1.57
N VAL A 103 9.29 -5.24 1.91
CA VAL A 103 9.80 -6.42 1.19
C VAL A 103 8.90 -6.75 -0.01
N GLY A 104 7.58 -6.62 0.16
CA GLY A 104 6.60 -6.94 -0.87
C GLY A 104 6.46 -8.44 -1.14
N ARG A 105 5.78 -8.79 -2.24
CA ARG A 105 5.45 -10.19 -2.61
C ARG A 105 6.66 -11.03 -2.99
N GLU A 106 7.79 -10.41 -3.32
CA GLU A 106 9.01 -11.13 -3.72
C GLU A 106 9.77 -11.71 -2.50
N GLY A 107 9.40 -11.33 -1.27
CA GLY A 107 10.02 -11.84 -0.06
C GLY A 107 11.49 -11.39 0.09
N LEU A 108 12.12 -11.81 1.20
CA LEU A 108 13.55 -11.55 1.44
C LEU A 108 14.47 -12.49 0.64
N VAL A 109 13.88 -13.50 -0.02
CA VAL A 109 14.61 -14.53 -0.77
C VAL A 109 14.52 -14.20 -2.25
N GLN A 110 15.34 -13.25 -2.70
CA GLN A 110 15.73 -13.28 -4.10
C GLN A 110 16.65 -14.49 -4.26
N ASP A 111 16.19 -15.51 -4.97
CA ASP A 111 17.03 -16.62 -5.46
C ASP A 111 18.06 -16.04 -6.46
N VAL A 112 19.03 -15.26 -5.98
CA VAL A 112 20.18 -14.75 -6.78
C VAL A 112 21.24 -15.84 -6.91
N GLY A 113 20.81 -17.11 -6.98
CA GLY A 113 21.69 -18.21 -7.29
C GLY A 113 22.19 -18.05 -8.72
N SER A 114 23.51 -18.04 -8.91
CA SER A 114 24.17 -18.04 -10.23
C SER A 114 23.69 -19.18 -11.16
N LYS A 115 23.05 -20.21 -10.60
CA LYS A 115 22.43 -21.34 -11.32
C LYS A 115 21.19 -20.96 -12.15
N ASP A 116 20.55 -19.85 -11.83
CA ASP A 116 19.27 -19.44 -12.44
C ASP A 116 19.42 -18.36 -13.53
N GLN A 117 20.66 -17.95 -13.83
CA GLN A 117 20.96 -17.03 -14.92
C GLN A 117 20.74 -17.73 -16.27
N GLY A 118 19.72 -17.29 -17.02
CA GLY A 118 19.39 -17.81 -18.35
C GLY A 118 18.25 -18.83 -18.40
N ILE A 119 17.73 -19.27 -17.26
CA ILE A 119 16.56 -20.17 -17.20
C ILE A 119 15.28 -19.35 -17.42
N SER A 120 14.40 -19.82 -18.31
CA SER A 120 13.12 -19.17 -18.58
C SER A 120 12.20 -19.16 -17.36
N ASN A 121 11.34 -18.15 -17.23
CA ASN A 121 10.34 -18.09 -16.15
C ASN A 121 9.44 -19.32 -16.13
N PHE A 122 9.09 -19.84 -17.30
CA PHE A 122 8.36 -21.11 -17.42
C PHE A 122 9.10 -22.27 -16.75
N LEU A 123 10.38 -22.47 -17.07
CA LEU A 123 11.15 -23.61 -16.56
C LEU A 123 11.41 -23.48 -15.05
N LYS A 124 11.62 -22.26 -14.54
CA LYS A 124 11.68 -22.00 -13.09
C LYS A 124 10.38 -22.37 -12.39
N ASN A 125 9.24 -21.95 -12.94
CA ASN A 125 7.93 -22.26 -12.36
C ASN A 125 7.62 -23.75 -12.45
N PHE A 126 7.97 -24.39 -13.57
CA PHE A 126 7.80 -25.82 -13.80
C PHE A 126 8.51 -26.67 -12.73
N TYR A 127 9.73 -26.29 -12.31
CA TYR A 127 10.43 -26.99 -11.24
C TYR A 127 9.89 -26.68 -9.84
N LYS A 128 9.23 -25.52 -9.64
CA LYS A 128 8.70 -25.12 -8.33
C LYS A 128 7.32 -25.73 -8.04
N SER A 129 6.41 -25.73 -9.01
CA SER A 129 5.04 -26.20 -8.81
C SER A 129 4.31 -26.43 -10.14
N ASN A 130 3.15 -27.09 -10.08
CA ASN A 130 2.28 -27.33 -11.23
C ASN A 130 1.20 -26.24 -11.41
N TYR A 131 1.24 -25.17 -10.62
CA TYR A 131 0.38 -24.00 -10.74
C TYR A 131 1.17 -22.86 -11.40
N PHE A 132 0.99 -22.71 -12.72
CA PHE A 132 1.58 -21.62 -13.51
C PHE A 132 0.51 -20.90 -14.32
#